data_AF-A0A965B3R5-F1
#
_entry.id   AF-A0A965B3R5-F1
#
_cell.length_a   1.000
_cell.length_b   1.000
_cell.length_c   1.000
_cell.angle_alpha   90.00
_cell.angle_beta   90.00
_cell.angle_gamma   90.00
#
_symmetry.space_group_name_H-M   'P 1'
#
loop_
_entity.id
_entity.type
_entity.pdbx_description
1 polymer ?
#
loop_
_entity_poly.entity_id
_entity_poly.type
_entity_poly.pdbx_seq_one_letter_code
_entity_poly.pdbx_strand_id
1 'polypeptide(L)'
;MDLIEALRSTGAVREFTDEPVADEVVARILGTARFAPSGGNAQSWHVVVVKDESTRRRLRDLYVPGWRDYLAMSVAGLRPWAPGNDPAVEAAAMAAIPAEIAATAAQGFAGEFDRVPVLLAVFAD
;
A
#
# COMPACT_ATOMS: atom_id res chain seq x y z
N MET A 1 19.57 -11.63 14.00
CA MET A 1 18.92 -12.17 12.80
C MET A 1 19.87 -12.03 11.64
N ASP A 2 20.09 -13.11 10.89
CA ASP A 2 20.87 -13.09 9.66
C ASP A 2 20.00 -12.66 8.45
N LEU A 3 20.61 -12.52 7.28
CA LEU A 3 19.94 -12.08 6.06
C LEU A 3 18.82 -13.04 5.61
N ILE A 4 19.07 -14.36 5.66
CA ILE A 4 18.13 -15.35 5.15
C ILE A 4 16.91 -15.45 6.07
N GLU A 5 17.14 -15.42 7.38
CA GLU A 5 16.09 -15.37 8.38
C GLU A 5 15.26 -14.09 8.23
N ALA A 6 15.88 -12.92 8.02
CA ALA A 6 15.16 -11.67 7.79
C ALA A 6 14.24 -11.76 6.56
N LEU A 7 14.76 -12.23 5.43
CA LEU A 7 13.99 -12.33 4.19
C LEU A 7 12.82 -13.31 4.30
N ARG A 8 12.99 -14.44 5.01
CA ARG A 8 11.94 -15.45 5.18
C ARG A 8 10.87 -15.07 6.20
N SER A 9 11.21 -14.21 7.15
CA SER A 9 10.31 -13.80 8.24
C SER A 9 9.63 -12.44 8.01
N THR A 10 10.03 -11.70 6.97
CA THR A 10 9.43 -10.39 6.66
C THR A 10 7.95 -10.53 6.34
N GLY A 11 7.10 -9.98 7.21
CA GLY A 11 5.63 -10.02 7.06
C GLY A 11 5.08 -8.80 6.33
N ALA A 12 3.90 -8.98 5.72
CA ALA A 12 3.07 -7.87 5.23
C ALA A 12 2.25 -7.28 6.39
N VAL A 13 2.87 -6.41 7.18
CA VAL A 13 2.29 -5.78 8.37
C VAL A 13 1.19 -4.77 8.00
N ARG A 14 0.08 -4.79 8.74
CA ARG A 14 -1.11 -3.94 8.55
C ARG A 14 -1.60 -3.26 9.83
N GLU A 15 -0.90 -3.47 10.94
CA GLU A 15 -1.19 -2.85 12.23
C GLU A 15 0.11 -2.25 12.74
N PHE A 16 0.07 -0.98 13.13
CA PHE A 16 1.23 -0.19 13.48
C PHE A 16 1.01 0.50 14.81
N THR A 17 2.07 0.66 15.59
CA THR A 17 2.06 1.55 16.74
C THR A 17 2.15 3.00 16.27
N ASP A 18 1.85 3.94 17.17
CA ASP A 18 2.03 5.37 16.98
C ASP A 18 3.48 5.83 17.24
N GLU A 19 4.40 4.89 17.46
CA GLU A 19 5.80 5.18 17.73
C GLU A 19 6.46 5.88 16.53
N PRO A 20 7.01 7.09 16.71
CA PRO A 20 7.62 7.82 15.61
C PRO A 20 8.93 7.16 15.17
N VAL A 21 9.15 7.09 13.86
CA VAL A 21 10.41 6.59 13.28
C VAL A 21 11.36 7.77 13.06
N ALA A 22 12.55 7.71 13.64
CA ALA A 22 13.58 8.74 13.48
C ALA A 22 14.05 8.88 12.02
N ASP A 23 14.43 10.10 11.60
CA ASP A 23 14.86 10.38 10.22
C ASP A 23 16.11 9.58 9.84
N GLU A 24 17.03 9.37 10.78
CA GLU A 24 18.27 8.62 10.58
C GLU A 24 17.98 7.14 10.26
N VAL A 25 16.90 6.58 10.82
CA VAL A 25 16.48 5.22 10.54
C VAL A 25 15.98 5.11 9.11
N VAL A 26 15.12 6.04 8.68
CA VAL A 26 14.61 6.09 7.30
C VAL A 26 15.77 6.30 6.31
N ALA A 27 16.67 7.23 6.60
CA ALA A 27 17.84 7.50 5.79
C ALA A 27 18.75 6.27 5.66
N ARG A 28 18.97 5.51 6.75
CA ARG A 28 19.75 4.26 6.72
C ARG A 28 19.09 3.17 5.87
N ILE A 29 17.76 3.04 5.95
CA ILE A 29 17.00 2.08 5.13
C ILE A 29 17.16 2.43 3.64
N LEU A 30 16.88 3.69 3.27
CA LEU A 30 16.99 4.15 1.88
C LEU A 30 18.44 4.11 1.37
N GLY A 31 19.41 4.43 2.23
CA GLY A 31 20.84 4.35 1.95
C GLY A 31 21.33 2.93 1.66
N THR A 32 20.70 1.92 2.25
CA THR A 32 20.94 0.50 1.90
C THR A 32 20.17 0.12 0.64
N ALA A 33 18.89 0.49 0.54
CA ALA A 33 18.01 0.13 -0.56
C ALA A 33 18.53 0.62 -1.93
N ARG A 34 19.25 1.75 -1.98
CA ARG A 34 19.83 2.27 -3.23
C ARG A 34 20.89 1.41 -3.90
N PHE A 35 21.37 0.38 -3.23
CA PHE A 35 22.28 -0.62 -3.83
C PHE A 35 21.55 -1.74 -4.57
N ALA A 36 20.21 -1.72 -4.61
CA ALA A 36 19.43 -2.60 -5.45
C ALA A 36 19.83 -2.41 -6.94
N PRO A 37 20.00 -3.51 -7.70
CA PRO A 37 20.35 -3.40 -9.11
C PRO A 37 19.23 -2.71 -9.90
N SER A 38 19.61 -1.89 -10.87
CA SER A 38 18.70 -1.24 -11.81
C SER A 38 19.26 -1.29 -13.23
N GLY A 39 18.40 -1.19 -14.25
CA GLY A 39 18.82 -1.21 -15.65
C GLY A 39 19.86 -0.12 -15.93
N GLY A 40 21.04 -0.50 -16.43
CA GLY A 40 22.15 0.43 -16.66
C GLY A 40 22.66 1.14 -15.39
N ASN A 41 22.31 0.65 -14.19
CA ASN A 41 22.55 1.33 -12.91
C ASN A 41 21.96 2.76 -12.84
N ALA A 42 20.90 3.01 -13.61
CA ALA A 42 20.31 4.34 -13.76
C ALA A 42 19.72 4.87 -12.44
N GLN A 43 19.33 3.98 -11.52
CA GLN A 43 18.66 4.36 -10.27
C GLN A 43 17.44 5.25 -10.53
N SER A 44 16.65 4.92 -11.56
CA SER A 44 15.44 5.64 -12.00
C SER A 44 14.27 5.43 -11.04
N TRP A 45 14.48 5.75 -9.77
CA TRP A 45 13.44 5.73 -8.75
C TRP A 45 13.71 6.82 -7.73
N HIS A 46 12.64 7.35 -7.17
CA HIS A 46 12.69 8.33 -6.10
C HIS A 46 11.66 7.99 -5.04
N VAL A 47 11.95 8.37 -3.79
CA VAL A 47 11.10 8.08 -2.65
C VAL A 47 10.70 9.38 -1.98
N VAL A 48 9.40 9.58 -1.83
CA VAL A 48 8.83 10.65 -1.02
C VAL A 48 8.50 10.08 0.35
N VAL A 49 9.18 10.57 1.38
CA VAL A 49 8.93 10.21 2.78
C VAL A 49 7.80 11.09 3.31
N VAL A 50 6.66 10.48 3.64
CA VAL A 50 5.48 11.18 4.13
C VAL A 50 5.29 10.88 5.61
N LYS A 51 5.53 11.91 6.43
CA LYS A 51 5.30 11.89 7.89
C LYS A 51 4.15 12.81 8.32
N ASP A 52 3.93 13.88 7.56
CA ASP A 52 2.87 14.86 7.84
C ASP A 52 1.50 14.16 7.93
N GLU A 53 0.84 14.36 9.07
CA GLU A 53 -0.41 13.68 9.39
C GLU A 53 -1.53 14.07 8.42
N SER A 54 -1.61 15.35 8.03
CA SER A 54 -2.64 15.82 7.10
C SER A 54 -2.50 15.16 5.72
N THR A 55 -1.27 14.98 5.26
CA THR A 55 -0.95 14.32 4.00
C THR A 55 -1.28 12.83 4.09
N ARG A 56 -0.93 12.16 5.20
CA ARG A 56 -1.29 10.75 5.42
C ARG A 56 -2.80 10.52 5.41
N ARG A 57 -3.57 11.42 6.05
CA ARG A 57 -5.06 11.39 6.00
C ARG A 57 -5.59 11.51 4.57
N ARG A 58 -5.06 12.45 3.79
CA ARG A 58 -5.46 12.61 2.38
C ARG A 58 -5.13 11.38 1.54
N LEU A 59 -4.00 10.73 1.79
CA LEU A 59 -3.64 9.48 1.13
C LEU A 59 -4.57 8.33 1.51
N ARG A 60 -4.97 8.20 2.78
CA ARG A 60 -6.01 7.25 3.21
C ARG A 60 -7.30 7.47 2.42
N ASP A 61 -7.76 8.71 2.35
CA ASP A 61 -9.04 9.04 1.72
C ASP A 61 -9.02 8.73 0.20
N LEU A 62 -7.85 8.77 -0.44
CA LEU A 62 -7.64 8.30 -1.81
C LEU A 62 -7.54 6.77 -1.92
N TYR A 63 -7.02 6.10 -0.89
CA TYR A 63 -6.83 4.65 -0.85
C TYR A 63 -8.16 3.90 -0.67
N VAL A 64 -9.02 4.36 0.24
CA VAL A 64 -10.27 3.68 0.62
C VAL A 64 -11.19 3.35 -0.55
N PRO A 65 -11.44 4.25 -1.54
CA PRO A 65 -12.25 3.91 -2.71
C PRO A 65 -11.66 2.76 -3.54
N GLY A 66 -10.36 2.76 -3.79
CA GLY A 66 -9.70 1.66 -4.51
C GLY A 66 -9.78 0.34 -3.74
N TRP A 67 -9.63 0.39 -2.41
CA TRP A 67 -9.79 -0.79 -1.57
C TRP A 67 -11.23 -1.33 -1.58
N ARG A 68 -12.22 -0.43 -1.57
CA ARG A 68 -13.63 -0.79 -1.74
C ARG A 68 -13.85 -1.53 -3.06
N ASP A 69 -13.34 -1.01 -4.17
CA ASP A 69 -13.47 -1.64 -5.49
C ASP A 69 -12.75 -2.98 -5.55
N TYR A 70 -11.57 -3.08 -4.95
CA TYR A 70 -10.84 -4.33 -4.78
C TYR A 70 -11.70 -5.39 -4.07
N LEU A 71 -12.35 -5.03 -2.96
CA LEU A 71 -13.24 -5.93 -2.23
C LEU A 71 -14.47 -6.32 -3.05
N ALA A 72 -15.07 -5.37 -3.79
CA ALA A 72 -16.22 -5.61 -4.65
C ALA A 72 -15.91 -6.71 -5.69
N MET A 73 -14.79 -6.56 -6.41
CA MET A 73 -14.32 -7.55 -7.38
C MET A 73 -14.01 -8.89 -6.71
N SER A 74 -13.34 -8.86 -5.56
CA SER A 74 -12.97 -10.09 -4.82
C SER A 74 -14.20 -10.89 -4.39
N VAL A 75 -15.25 -10.23 -3.88
CA VAL A 75 -16.51 -10.86 -3.48
C VAL A 75 -17.28 -11.40 -4.69
N ALA A 76 -17.17 -10.75 -5.85
CA ALA A 76 -17.71 -11.24 -7.11
C ALA A 76 -16.91 -12.42 -7.71
N GLY A 77 -15.88 -12.93 -7.02
CA GLY A 77 -15.05 -14.05 -7.45
C GLY A 77 -13.98 -13.67 -8.48
N LEU A 78 -13.75 -12.37 -8.71
CA LEU A 78 -12.72 -11.88 -9.61
C LEU A 78 -11.40 -11.71 -8.87
N ARG A 79 -10.30 -11.87 -9.59
CA ARG A 79 -9.01 -11.31 -9.16
C ARG A 79 -9.01 -9.83 -9.56
N PRO A 80 -8.93 -8.87 -8.63
CA PRO A 80 -9.10 -7.46 -8.98
C PRO A 80 -8.10 -6.98 -10.04
N TRP A 81 -8.60 -6.30 -11.08
CA TRP A 81 -7.85 -5.75 -12.22
C TRP A 81 -6.90 -6.74 -12.92
N ALA A 82 -7.21 -8.04 -12.89
CA ALA A 82 -6.45 -9.01 -13.65
C ALA A 82 -6.68 -8.78 -15.16
N PRO A 83 -5.64 -8.78 -16.01
CA PRO A 83 -5.79 -8.51 -17.45
C PRO A 83 -6.74 -9.44 -18.21
N GLY A 84 -7.05 -10.61 -17.64
CA GLY A 84 -7.97 -11.58 -18.23
C GLY A 84 -9.43 -11.40 -17.83
N ASN A 85 -9.76 -10.43 -16.99
CA ASN A 85 -11.14 -10.16 -16.60
C ASN A 85 -11.93 -9.52 -17.75
N ASP A 86 -13.23 -9.77 -17.79
CA ASP A 86 -14.17 -9.02 -18.65
C ASP A 86 -14.43 -7.64 -18.02
N PRO A 87 -14.11 -6.52 -18.70
CA PRO A 87 -14.33 -5.18 -18.17
C PRO A 87 -15.78 -4.87 -17.79
N ALA A 88 -16.76 -5.47 -18.48
CA ALA A 88 -18.17 -5.28 -18.15
C ALA A 88 -18.52 -5.94 -16.82
N VAL A 89 -17.92 -7.09 -16.53
CA VAL A 89 -18.10 -7.82 -15.27
C VAL A 89 -17.41 -7.07 -14.12
N GLU A 90 -16.21 -6.53 -14.34
CA GLU A 90 -15.54 -5.68 -13.34
C GLU A 90 -16.36 -4.44 -13.00
N ALA A 91 -16.86 -3.73 -14.02
CA ALA A 91 -17.69 -2.54 -13.84
C ALA A 91 -18.99 -2.86 -13.07
N ALA A 92 -19.63 -3.98 -13.39
CA ALA A 92 -20.83 -4.43 -12.69
C ALA A 92 -20.53 -4.75 -11.21
N ALA A 93 -19.40 -5.42 -10.92
CA ALA A 93 -18.99 -5.74 -9.55
C ALA A 93 -18.77 -4.47 -8.71
N MET A 94 -18.04 -3.48 -9.25
CA MET A 94 -17.79 -2.20 -8.55
C MET A 94 -19.08 -1.39 -8.34
N ALA A 95 -19.98 -1.38 -9.33
CA ALA A 95 -21.25 -0.65 -9.24
C ALA A 95 -22.24 -1.27 -8.23
N ALA A 96 -22.22 -2.59 -8.06
CA ALA A 96 -23.16 -3.34 -7.24
C ALA A 96 -22.55 -3.81 -5.90
N ILE A 97 -21.63 -3.04 -5.31
CA ILE A 97 -21.03 -3.46 -4.04
C ILE A 97 -22.08 -3.53 -2.93
N PRO A 98 -22.17 -4.63 -2.16
CA PRO A 98 -23.07 -4.69 -1.02
C PRO A 98 -22.73 -3.62 0.03
N ALA A 99 -23.75 -3.02 0.63
CA ALA A 99 -23.57 -1.94 1.62
C ALA A 99 -22.70 -2.38 2.82
N GLU A 100 -22.80 -3.64 3.22
CA GLU A 100 -21.99 -4.24 4.28
C GLU A 100 -20.50 -4.26 3.92
N ILE A 101 -20.15 -4.62 2.67
CA ILE A 101 -18.77 -4.61 2.18
C ILE A 101 -18.25 -3.19 2.03
N ALA A 102 -19.09 -2.27 1.56
CA ALA A 102 -18.72 -0.85 1.53
C ALA A 102 -18.41 -0.29 2.92
N ALA A 103 -19.15 -0.71 3.95
CA ALA A 103 -18.92 -0.28 5.33
C ALA A 103 -17.63 -0.86 5.93
N THR A 104 -17.21 -2.07 5.52
CA THR A 104 -15.95 -2.68 5.99
C THR A 104 -14.73 -2.16 5.26
N ALA A 105 -14.88 -1.64 4.03
CA ALA A 105 -13.77 -1.05 3.28
C ALA A 105 -13.12 0.17 4.00
N ALA A 106 -13.89 0.85 4.86
CA ALA A 106 -13.38 1.96 5.68
C ALA A 106 -12.94 1.51 7.09
N GLN A 107 -12.80 0.21 7.34
CA GLN A 107 -12.37 -0.37 8.62
C GLN A 107 -10.97 -1.00 8.48
N GLY A 108 -10.38 -1.37 9.63
CA GLY A 108 -9.05 -1.98 9.68
C GLY A 108 -7.98 -1.09 9.06
N PHE A 109 -6.98 -1.72 8.43
CA PHE A 109 -5.85 -1.00 7.84
C PHE A 109 -6.25 0.09 6.84
N ALA A 110 -7.28 -0.15 6.01
CA ALA A 110 -7.70 0.83 5.01
C ALA A 110 -8.28 2.09 5.66
N GLY A 111 -9.06 1.94 6.73
CA GLY A 111 -9.62 3.06 7.50
C GLY A 111 -8.63 3.75 8.43
N GLU A 112 -7.59 3.03 8.85
CA GLU A 112 -6.57 3.53 9.78
C GLU A 112 -5.21 3.75 9.11
N PHE A 113 -5.17 3.75 7.78
CA PHE A 113 -3.94 3.86 6.97
C PHE A 113 -3.10 5.09 7.34
N ASP A 114 -3.75 6.16 7.74
CA ASP A 114 -3.10 7.40 8.17
C ASP A 114 -2.38 7.28 9.52
N ARG A 115 -2.64 6.24 10.31
CA ARG A 115 -1.92 5.98 11.58
C ARG A 115 -0.51 5.45 11.37
N VAL A 116 -0.19 4.93 10.18
CA VAL A 116 1.17 4.46 9.85
C VAL A 116 2.17 5.61 10.02
N PRO A 117 3.18 5.52 10.92
CA PRO A 117 4.00 6.68 11.32
C PRO A 117 4.85 7.25 10.17
N VAL A 118 5.19 6.42 9.18
CA VAL A 118 5.92 6.84 7.97
C VAL A 118 5.38 6.08 6.77
N LEU A 119 4.94 6.80 5.73
CA LEU A 119 4.64 6.24 4.42
C LEU A 119 5.79 6.55 3.46
N LEU A 120 6.20 5.56 2.67
CA LEU A 120 7.17 5.73 1.60
C LEU A 120 6.43 5.60 0.26
N ALA A 121 6.23 6.72 -0.43
CA ALA A 121 5.73 6.70 -1.80
C ALA A 121 6.93 6.51 -2.74
N VAL A 122 6.99 5.34 -3.37
CA VAL A 122 8.07 4.95 -4.28
C VAL A 122 7.61 5.14 -5.71
N PHE A 123 8.36 5.94 -6.47
CA PHE A 123 8.12 6.20 -7.88
C PHE A 123 9.28 5.60 -8.66
N ALA A 124 8.97 4.88 -9.73
CA ALA A 124 9.94 4.31 -10.65
C ALA A 124 9.61 4.80 -12.06
N ASP A 125 10.62 5.32 -12.75
CA ASP A 125 10.52 5.92 -14.08
C ASP A 125 11.13 4.99 -15.15
#